data_AF-A0ABD7X667-F1
#
_entry.id   AF-A0ABD7X667-F1
#
_cell.length_a   1.000
_cell.length_b   1.000
_cell.length_c   1.000
_cell.angle_alpha   90.00
_cell.angle_beta   90.00
_cell.angle_gamma   90.00
#
_symmetry.space_group_name_H-M   'P 1'
#
loop_
_entity.id
_entity.type
_entity.pdbx_description
1 polymer ?
#
loop_
_entity_poly.entity_id
_entity_poly.type
_entity_poly.pdbx_seq_one_letter_code
_entity_poly.pdbx_strand_id
1 'polypeptide(L)'
;MKHHNKMLLVGSVAAVTFGINTSLPLVPQFGNTVTTVSAKSKAKEVTVGPGTYTVGKQIKPGRYTITSLSGSGNLTGEKKSDINIILGTEVDDDLGQVTSYTSSLKKGAKIKIDGIEQVNFKPVSKRKKLTTLGAGDWVVGKDIKAGRYKISALEGAGNITDSDGEINEILGTESDEDLGQVTHITTDLTKKQVISTDLQQIQLTKEK
;
A
#
# COMPACT_ATOMS: atom_id res chain seq x y z
N MET A 1 -22.10 -63.72 -19.22
CA MET A 1 -22.02 -63.95 -20.69
C MET A 1 -20.60 -63.61 -21.11
N LYS A 2 -19.67 -64.57 -21.08
CA LYS A 2 -19.24 -65.41 -22.24
C LYS A 2 -18.83 -64.59 -23.47
N HIS A 3 -17.49 -64.49 -23.61
CA HIS A 3 -16.63 -64.63 -24.79
C HIS A 3 -17.04 -64.03 -26.13
N HIS A 4 -16.08 -63.41 -26.83
CA HIS A 4 -15.46 -63.88 -28.10
C HIS A 4 -14.00 -63.35 -28.12
N ASN A 5 -12.95 -64.18 -27.99
CA ASN A 5 -12.17 -64.88 -29.04
C ASN A 5 -11.72 -63.95 -30.19
N LYS A 6 -10.52 -64.02 -30.79
CA LYS A 6 -9.23 -64.73 -30.66
C LYS A 6 -8.45 -64.24 -31.90
N MET A 7 -7.16 -63.92 -31.84
CA MET A 7 -6.19 -64.39 -32.86
C MET A 7 -4.76 -64.00 -32.51
N LEU A 8 -3.90 -65.00 -32.54
CA LEU A 8 -2.45 -64.90 -32.46
C LEU A 8 -1.94 -65.52 -33.78
N LEU A 9 -1.09 -64.83 -34.55
CA LEU A 9 -0.10 -65.48 -35.42
C LEU A 9 1.02 -64.54 -35.93
N VAL A 10 2.22 -64.77 -35.40
CA VAL A 10 3.57 -64.96 -36.01
C VAL A 10 4.09 -64.13 -37.20
N GLY A 11 5.32 -63.58 -37.01
CA GLY A 11 6.44 -63.45 -37.99
C GLY A 11 6.39 -62.23 -38.94
N SER A 12 7.44 -61.47 -39.25
CA SER A 12 8.87 -61.78 -39.41
C SER A 12 9.73 -60.49 -39.41
N VAL A 13 11.06 -60.67 -39.36
CA VAL A 13 12.17 -59.72 -39.18
C VAL A 13 12.37 -58.72 -40.34
N ALA A 14 12.76 -57.47 -40.02
CA ALA A 14 13.81 -56.72 -40.73
C ALA A 14 14.33 -55.55 -39.87
N ALA A 15 15.56 -55.67 -39.39
CA ALA A 15 16.33 -54.53 -38.88
C ALA A 15 16.99 -53.82 -40.06
N VAL A 16 16.80 -52.51 -40.18
CA VAL A 16 17.79 -51.62 -40.82
C VAL A 16 17.85 -50.34 -40.01
N THR A 17 18.95 -50.19 -39.30
CA THR A 17 19.43 -48.95 -38.70
C THR A 17 19.89 -48.00 -39.79
N PHE A 18 19.48 -46.74 -39.74
CA PHE A 18 20.34 -45.61 -40.13
C PHE A 18 20.05 -44.45 -39.19
N GLY A 19 21.05 -44.15 -38.37
CA GLY A 19 21.03 -43.02 -37.46
C GLY A 19 21.23 -41.71 -38.22
N ILE A 20 20.63 -40.66 -37.69
CA ILE A 20 21.20 -39.32 -37.73
C ILE A 20 21.13 -38.76 -36.30
N ASN A 21 22.33 -38.61 -35.73
CA ASN A 21 22.56 -37.82 -34.54
C ASN A 21 22.27 -36.36 -34.87
N THR A 22 21.20 -35.81 -34.30
CA THR A 22 21.10 -34.36 -34.10
C THR A 22 20.93 -34.11 -32.62
N SER A 23 22.06 -33.90 -31.94
CA SER A 23 22.11 -33.33 -30.61
C SER A 23 21.50 -31.92 -30.67
N LEU A 24 20.25 -31.78 -30.25
CA LEU A 24 19.67 -30.48 -29.93
C LEU A 24 20.37 -29.96 -28.66
N PRO A 25 20.83 -28.70 -28.62
CA PRO A 25 21.37 -28.14 -27.39
C PRO A 25 20.26 -28.00 -26.35
N LEU A 26 20.50 -28.49 -25.13
CA LEU A 26 19.67 -28.19 -23.96
C LEU A 26 19.68 -26.67 -23.74
N VAL A 27 18.55 -26.01 -23.99
CA VAL A 27 18.29 -24.68 -23.45
C VAL A 27 17.99 -24.85 -21.96
N PRO A 28 18.75 -24.25 -21.03
CA PRO A 28 18.36 -24.25 -19.63
C PRO A 28 17.08 -23.42 -19.47
N GLN A 29 15.96 -24.10 -19.17
CA GLN A 29 14.77 -23.43 -18.67
C GLN A 29 15.10 -22.87 -17.29
N PHE A 30 15.39 -21.58 -17.23
CA PHE A 30 15.37 -20.82 -15.99
C PHE A 30 13.93 -20.74 -15.50
N GLY A 31 13.53 -21.71 -14.69
CA GLY A 31 12.33 -21.64 -13.88
C GLY A 31 12.47 -20.49 -12.89
N ASN A 32 11.97 -19.31 -13.25
CA ASN A 32 11.77 -18.22 -12.30
C ASN A 32 10.64 -18.60 -11.35
N THR A 33 10.91 -19.46 -10.38
CA THR A 33 10.14 -19.49 -9.14
C THR A 33 10.39 -18.16 -8.44
N VAL A 34 9.53 -17.17 -8.72
CA VAL A 34 9.36 -16.01 -7.85
C VAL A 34 8.73 -16.51 -6.57
N THR A 35 9.56 -17.06 -5.69
CA THR A 35 9.20 -17.25 -4.29
C THR A 35 9.00 -15.86 -3.74
N THR A 36 7.73 -15.44 -3.70
CA THR A 36 7.33 -14.23 -3.00
C THR A 36 7.56 -14.51 -1.53
N VAL A 37 8.78 -14.27 -1.04
CA VAL A 37 9.06 -14.16 0.39
C VAL A 37 8.33 -12.93 0.87
N SER A 38 7.03 -13.10 1.16
CA SER A 38 6.30 -12.18 2.00
C SER A 38 7.04 -12.15 3.33
N ALA A 39 7.93 -11.15 3.50
CA ALA A 39 8.59 -10.92 4.76
C ALA A 39 7.50 -10.77 5.81
N LYS A 40 7.34 -11.78 6.66
CA LYS A 40 6.31 -11.80 7.71
C LYS A 40 6.45 -10.50 8.51
N SER A 41 5.38 -9.70 8.53
CA SER A 41 5.38 -8.38 9.17
C SER A 41 5.88 -8.50 10.61
N LYS A 42 6.87 -7.68 10.99
CA LYS A 42 7.37 -7.57 12.37
C LYS A 42 6.56 -6.56 13.19
N ALA A 43 5.54 -5.96 12.59
CA ALA A 43 4.67 -4.98 13.23
C ALA A 43 4.05 -5.57 14.49
N LYS A 44 4.15 -4.84 15.58
CA LYS A 44 3.48 -5.12 16.85
C LYS A 44 2.81 -3.84 17.33
N GLU A 45 1.65 -4.01 17.94
CA GLU A 45 0.93 -2.90 18.57
C GLU A 45 1.76 -2.33 19.71
N VAL A 46 1.75 -1.00 19.81
CA VAL A 46 2.47 -0.28 20.85
C VAL A 46 1.80 1.08 21.06
N THR A 47 1.64 1.46 22.32
CA THR A 47 1.23 2.81 22.72
C THR A 47 2.44 3.52 23.30
N VAL A 48 2.67 4.76 22.87
CA VAL A 48 3.75 5.63 23.36
C VAL A 48 3.21 7.04 23.59
N GLY A 49 3.82 7.78 24.50
CA GLY A 49 3.52 9.20 24.71
C GLY A 49 4.43 10.12 23.90
N PRO A 50 4.57 11.39 24.32
CA PRO A 50 5.45 12.36 23.68
C PRO A 50 6.91 11.88 23.63
N GLY A 51 7.61 12.22 22.55
CA GLY A 51 9.02 11.92 22.39
C GLY A 51 9.43 11.58 20.96
N THR A 52 10.71 11.21 20.78
CA THR A 52 11.27 10.80 19.49
C THR A 52 11.65 9.32 19.51
N TYR A 53 11.07 8.54 18.60
CA TYR A 53 11.22 7.09 18.52
C TYR A 53 11.92 6.67 17.23
N THR A 54 12.94 5.83 17.33
CA THR A 54 13.57 5.20 16.16
C THR A 54 12.87 3.88 15.84
N VAL A 55 12.30 3.77 14.64
CA VAL A 55 11.65 2.55 14.14
C VAL A 55 12.67 1.41 14.04
N GLY A 56 12.34 0.28 14.67
CA GLY A 56 13.26 -0.83 14.94
C GLY A 56 13.53 -1.04 16.43
N LYS A 57 13.30 -0.02 17.27
CA LYS A 57 13.43 -0.09 18.73
C LYS A 57 12.06 -0.37 19.37
N GLN A 58 11.44 0.65 19.96
CA GLN A 58 10.12 0.58 20.60
C GLN A 58 9.03 0.32 19.55
N ILE A 59 8.96 1.16 18.51
CA ILE A 59 8.10 0.95 17.35
C ILE A 59 8.79 -0.03 16.40
N LYS A 60 8.16 -1.16 16.10
CA LYS A 60 8.72 -2.14 15.14
C LYS A 60 8.47 -1.69 13.70
N PRO A 61 9.31 -2.07 12.72
CA PRO A 61 9.04 -1.78 11.31
C PRO A 61 7.76 -2.48 10.87
N GLY A 62 6.89 -1.78 10.15
CA GLY A 62 5.55 -2.28 9.85
C GLY A 62 4.63 -1.24 9.22
N ARG A 63 3.44 -1.68 8.80
CA ARG A 63 2.34 -0.76 8.45
C ARG A 63 1.43 -0.61 9.65
N TYR A 64 1.04 0.63 9.93
CA TYR A 64 0.27 1.00 11.10
C TYR A 64 -0.88 1.92 10.71
N THR A 65 -2.00 1.77 11.41
CA THR A 65 -2.95 2.86 11.61
C THR A 65 -2.56 3.50 12.94
N ILE A 66 -2.24 4.79 12.90
CA ILE A 66 -1.73 5.57 14.02
C ILE A 66 -2.86 6.46 14.51
N THR A 67 -3.20 6.42 15.79
CA THR A 67 -4.32 7.20 16.36
C THR A 67 -3.89 7.87 17.66
N SER A 68 -4.40 9.08 17.92
CA SER A 68 -4.36 9.63 19.28
C SER A 68 -5.40 8.91 20.14
N LEU A 69 -5.01 8.52 21.36
CA LEU A 69 -5.94 8.05 22.39
C LEU A 69 -6.33 9.19 23.35
N SER A 70 -5.51 10.24 23.42
CA SER A 70 -5.74 11.42 24.24
C SER A 70 -4.78 12.55 23.84
N GLY A 71 -5.30 13.78 23.81
CA GLY A 71 -4.56 14.96 23.40
C GLY A 71 -4.53 15.17 21.88
N SER A 72 -4.04 16.34 21.49
CA SER A 72 -3.84 16.74 20.10
C SER A 72 -2.48 17.42 19.95
N GLY A 73 -1.82 17.18 18.82
CA GLY A 73 -0.51 17.75 18.53
C GLY A 73 0.12 17.17 17.28
N ASN A 74 1.42 17.36 17.14
CA ASN A 74 2.16 17.04 15.93
C ASN A 74 2.65 15.58 15.96
N LEU A 75 2.41 14.87 14.85
CA LEU A 75 3.08 13.62 14.51
C LEU A 75 3.97 13.88 13.29
N THR A 76 5.28 13.85 13.49
CA THR A 76 6.26 14.12 12.42
C THR A 76 7.17 12.92 12.19
N GLY A 77 7.38 12.58 10.93
CA GLY A 77 8.35 11.60 10.47
C GLY A 77 9.62 12.30 10.02
N GLU A 78 10.77 11.73 10.38
CA GLU A 78 12.05 12.09 9.78
C GLU A 78 12.75 10.82 9.30
N LYS A 79 13.68 10.99 8.34
CA LYS A 79 14.55 9.93 7.83
C LYS A 79 13.78 8.72 7.31
N LYS A 80 13.47 8.65 6.02
CA LYS A 80 12.70 7.53 5.42
C LYS A 80 11.23 7.47 5.87
N SER A 81 10.71 8.60 6.36
CA SER A 81 9.31 8.82 6.74
C SER A 81 9.06 10.31 6.55
N ASP A 82 7.97 10.65 5.87
CA ASP A 82 7.64 12.03 5.46
C ASP A 82 6.31 12.48 6.09
N ILE A 83 5.93 11.86 7.21
CA ILE A 83 4.71 12.18 7.95
C ILE A 83 4.84 13.60 8.49
N ASN A 84 3.82 14.43 8.29
CA ASN A 84 3.74 15.74 8.89
C ASN A 84 2.27 16.12 9.07
N ILE A 85 1.68 15.81 10.22
CA ILE A 85 0.26 16.03 10.47
C ILE A 85 0.01 16.53 11.89
N ILE A 86 -1.17 17.12 12.08
CA ILE A 86 -1.78 17.30 13.40
C ILE A 86 -2.70 16.11 13.65
N LEU A 87 -2.44 15.37 14.73
CA LEU A 87 -3.18 14.17 15.12
C LEU A 87 -3.88 14.41 16.46
N GLY A 88 -5.18 14.18 16.50
CA GLY A 88 -5.98 14.30 17.72
C GLY A 88 -7.05 13.22 17.84
N THR A 89 -7.91 13.34 18.85
CA THR A 89 -9.01 12.39 19.09
C THR A 89 -10.27 12.70 18.31
N GLU A 90 -10.37 13.91 17.76
CA GLU A 90 -11.50 14.43 16.99
C GLU A 90 -10.99 15.05 15.68
N VAL A 91 -11.90 15.33 14.76
CA VAL A 91 -11.59 16.08 13.53
C VAL A 91 -11.67 17.56 13.87
N ASP A 92 -10.68 18.35 13.42
CA ASP A 92 -10.69 19.81 13.55
C ASP A 92 -10.13 20.40 12.24
N ASP A 93 -11.04 20.89 11.40
CA ASP A 93 -10.72 21.36 10.05
C ASP A 93 -9.95 22.68 10.07
N ASP A 94 -10.18 23.55 11.06
CA ASP A 94 -9.46 24.82 11.23
C ASP A 94 -7.97 24.58 11.50
N LEU A 95 -7.66 23.48 12.20
CA LEU A 95 -6.29 23.04 12.47
C LEU A 95 -5.73 22.05 11.42
N GLY A 96 -6.56 21.55 10.50
CA GLY A 96 -6.17 20.41 9.63
C GLY A 96 -5.86 19.14 10.44
N GLN A 97 -6.53 18.95 11.57
CA GLN A 97 -6.34 17.82 12.46
C GLN A 97 -7.10 16.60 11.97
N VAL A 98 -6.40 15.45 11.97
CA VAL A 98 -7.01 14.15 11.69
C VAL A 98 -7.04 13.25 12.90
N THR A 99 -7.94 12.27 12.85
CA THR A 99 -8.12 11.28 13.93
C THR A 99 -7.22 10.05 13.77
N SER A 100 -6.75 9.78 12.56
CA SER A 100 -5.87 8.66 12.29
C SER A 100 -4.96 8.92 11.09
N TYR A 101 -3.77 8.31 11.09
CA TYR A 101 -2.87 8.32 9.95
C TYR A 101 -2.35 6.93 9.65
N THR A 102 -2.50 6.47 8.40
CA THR A 102 -2.06 5.14 8.02
C THR A 102 -0.74 5.19 7.24
N SER A 103 0.36 4.68 7.82
CA SER A 103 1.69 4.72 7.17
C SER A 103 2.48 3.42 7.29
N SER A 104 3.46 3.25 6.38
CA SER A 104 4.43 2.14 6.41
C SER A 104 5.78 2.60 6.94
N LEU A 105 6.05 2.29 8.20
CA LEU A 105 7.25 2.72 8.91
C LEU A 105 8.44 1.80 8.63
N LYS A 106 9.48 2.35 8.00
CA LYS A 106 10.73 1.63 7.66
C LYS A 106 11.72 1.65 8.83
N LYS A 107 12.51 0.57 8.98
CA LYS A 107 13.57 0.52 10.00
C LYS A 107 14.55 1.69 9.83
N GLY A 108 14.82 2.37 10.95
CA GLY A 108 15.69 3.54 11.01
C GLY A 108 14.97 4.87 10.82
N ALA A 109 13.68 4.87 10.49
CA ALA A 109 12.88 6.09 10.53
C ALA A 109 12.76 6.62 11.96
N LYS A 110 12.60 7.94 12.09
CA LYS A 110 12.30 8.61 13.35
C LYS A 110 10.86 9.11 13.31
N ILE A 111 10.14 8.90 14.40
CA ILE A 111 8.80 9.41 14.62
C ILE A 111 8.85 10.30 15.84
N LYS A 112 8.49 11.57 15.67
CA LYS A 112 8.40 12.58 16.73
C LYS A 112 6.93 12.81 17.05
N ILE A 113 6.62 12.79 18.34
CA ILE A 113 5.29 13.02 18.90
C ILE A 113 5.41 14.19 19.86
N ASP A 114 4.76 15.31 19.54
CA ASP A 114 4.77 16.52 20.36
C ASP A 114 3.32 16.94 20.65
N GLY A 115 2.99 17.21 21.92
CA GLY A 115 1.64 17.66 22.31
C GLY A 115 0.57 16.56 22.44
N ILE A 116 0.87 15.31 22.03
CA ILE A 116 -0.08 14.19 22.13
C ILE A 116 0.29 13.28 23.30
N GLU A 117 -0.62 13.10 24.25
CA GLU A 117 -0.36 12.36 25.50
C GLU A 117 -0.20 10.85 25.26
N GLN A 118 -1.02 10.26 24.37
CA GLN A 118 -0.95 8.84 24.04
C GLN A 118 -1.25 8.59 22.57
N VAL A 119 -0.31 7.95 21.87
CA VAL A 119 -0.45 7.54 20.46
C VAL A 119 -0.38 6.03 20.35
N ASN A 120 -1.40 5.41 19.77
CA ASN A 120 -1.40 3.98 19.47
C ASN A 120 -0.94 3.73 18.02
N PHE A 121 0.01 2.82 17.87
CA PHE A 121 0.45 2.26 16.60
C PHE A 121 -0.15 0.88 16.41
N LYS A 122 -1.34 0.79 15.81
CA LYS A 122 -2.04 -0.48 15.57
C LYS A 122 -1.61 -1.13 14.25
N PRO A 123 -1.08 -2.37 14.24
CA PRO A 123 -0.61 -3.02 13.02
C PRO A 123 -1.70 -3.27 11.98
N VAL A 124 -1.40 -2.97 10.73
CA VAL A 124 -2.22 -3.36 9.58
C VAL A 124 -1.63 -4.61 8.94
N SER A 125 -2.20 -5.78 9.26
CA SER A 125 -1.69 -7.08 8.81
C SER A 125 -2.16 -7.48 7.40
N LYS A 126 -3.29 -6.95 6.95
CA LYS A 126 -3.88 -7.23 5.63
C LYS A 126 -4.25 -5.93 4.94
N ARG A 127 -3.71 -5.71 3.74
CA ARG A 127 -4.12 -4.61 2.86
C ARG A 127 -5.36 -5.03 2.07
N LYS A 128 -6.28 -4.09 1.90
CA LYS A 128 -7.43 -4.23 0.99
C LYS A 128 -7.30 -3.15 -0.06
N LYS A 129 -7.87 -3.40 -1.24
CA LYS A 129 -8.04 -2.34 -2.24
C LYS A 129 -9.26 -1.53 -1.85
N LEU A 130 -9.05 -0.24 -1.59
CA LEU A 130 -10.03 0.69 -1.09
C LEU A 130 -10.32 1.76 -2.14
N THR A 131 -11.50 2.35 -2.04
CA THR A 131 -11.91 3.54 -2.78
C THR A 131 -12.23 4.70 -1.84
N THR A 132 -12.32 4.44 -0.53
CA THR A 132 -12.46 5.46 0.51
C THR A 132 -11.24 5.34 1.40
N LEU A 133 -10.51 6.43 1.57
CA LEU A 133 -9.23 6.48 2.27
C LEU A 133 -9.29 7.57 3.31
N GLY A 134 -8.73 7.33 4.50
CA GLY A 134 -8.41 8.41 5.44
C GLY A 134 -6.99 8.92 5.22
N ALA A 135 -6.55 9.83 6.08
CA ALA A 135 -5.18 10.32 6.06
C ALA A 135 -4.14 9.18 6.13
N GLY A 136 -3.08 9.31 5.34
CA GLY A 136 -2.03 8.31 5.25
C GLY A 136 -1.38 8.18 3.88
N ASP A 137 -0.52 7.15 3.81
CA ASP A 137 0.22 6.74 2.62
C ASP A 137 -0.39 5.47 1.99
N TRP A 138 -0.82 5.61 0.75
CA TRP A 138 -1.59 4.61 0.01
C TRP A 138 -0.88 4.21 -1.28
N VAL A 139 -0.48 2.94 -1.37
CA VAL A 139 0.30 2.44 -2.50
C VAL A 139 -0.63 1.89 -3.57
N VAL A 140 -0.60 2.49 -4.75
CA VAL A 140 -1.36 2.03 -5.91
C VAL A 140 -0.88 0.63 -6.34
N GLY A 141 -1.83 -0.27 -6.54
CA GLY A 141 -1.63 -1.70 -6.77
C GLY A 141 -1.72 -2.55 -5.50
N LYS A 142 -1.49 -1.97 -4.31
CA LYS A 142 -1.64 -2.66 -3.01
C LYS A 142 -2.90 -2.21 -2.27
N ASP A 143 -3.05 -0.90 -2.11
CA ASP A 143 -4.15 -0.27 -1.36
C ASP A 143 -5.21 0.33 -2.30
N ILE A 144 -4.84 0.69 -3.53
CA ILE A 144 -5.74 1.25 -4.54
C ILE A 144 -5.61 0.43 -5.83
N LYS A 145 -6.66 0.27 -6.62
CA LYS A 145 -6.53 -0.30 -7.98
C LYS A 145 -5.98 0.77 -8.93
N ALA A 146 -4.98 0.46 -9.74
CA ALA A 146 -4.55 1.38 -10.80
C ALA A 146 -5.69 1.72 -11.77
N GLY A 147 -5.67 2.93 -12.32
CA GLY A 147 -6.68 3.46 -13.24
C GLY A 147 -6.88 4.96 -13.09
N ARG A 148 -7.78 5.52 -13.90
CA ARG A 148 -8.17 6.93 -13.84
C ARG A 148 -9.27 7.14 -12.81
N TYR A 149 -9.13 8.16 -11.97
CA TYR A 149 -10.09 8.47 -10.91
C TYR A 149 -10.35 9.97 -10.83
N LYS A 150 -11.59 10.30 -10.49
CA LYS A 150 -11.93 11.52 -9.79
C LYS A 150 -11.72 11.26 -8.29
N ILE A 151 -10.89 12.07 -7.66
CA ILE A 151 -10.62 12.02 -6.21
C ILE A 151 -11.27 13.24 -5.58
N SER A 152 -12.16 13.05 -4.61
CA SER A 152 -12.91 14.13 -3.94
C SER A 152 -12.75 14.05 -2.43
N ALA A 153 -12.77 15.19 -1.74
CA ALA A 153 -12.87 15.23 -0.29
C ALA A 153 -14.27 14.75 0.15
N LEU A 154 -14.31 13.92 1.20
CA LEU A 154 -15.56 13.53 1.87
C LEU A 154 -15.70 14.18 3.24
N GLU A 155 -14.59 14.35 3.95
CA GLU A 155 -14.53 14.94 5.28
C GLU A 155 -13.21 15.65 5.46
N GLY A 156 -13.28 16.87 5.98
CA GLY A 156 -12.16 17.77 6.22
C GLY A 156 -11.51 18.35 4.97
N ALA A 157 -10.43 19.09 5.22
CA ALA A 157 -9.58 19.71 4.21
C ALA A 157 -8.11 19.41 4.47
N GLY A 158 -7.27 19.56 3.46
CA GLY A 158 -5.84 19.26 3.55
C GLY A 158 -5.16 19.11 2.20
N ASN A 159 -3.92 18.65 2.21
CA ASN A 159 -3.13 18.33 1.04
C ASN A 159 -3.32 16.88 0.58
N ILE A 160 -3.29 16.72 -0.74
CA ILE A 160 -3.03 15.44 -1.41
C ILE A 160 -1.81 15.58 -2.30
N THR A 161 -0.90 14.63 -2.19
CA THR A 161 0.31 14.55 -3.01
C THR A 161 0.53 13.13 -3.52
N ASP A 162 1.41 13.00 -4.50
CA ASP A 162 1.91 11.72 -4.94
C ASP A 162 3.44 11.61 -4.95
N SER A 163 3.94 10.38 -5.04
CA SER A 163 5.37 10.10 -5.08
C SER A 163 6.08 10.58 -6.34
N ASP A 164 5.32 10.87 -7.40
CA ASP A 164 5.86 11.21 -8.71
C ASP A 164 5.89 12.74 -8.91
N GLY A 165 5.18 13.51 -8.07
CA GLY A 165 5.14 14.97 -8.06
C GLY A 165 4.08 15.58 -8.97
N GLU A 166 3.23 14.75 -9.58
CA GLU A 166 2.16 15.18 -10.50
C GLU A 166 0.91 15.63 -9.75
N ILE A 167 0.72 15.17 -8.52
CA ILE A 167 -0.36 15.62 -7.63
C ILE A 167 0.25 16.46 -6.53
N ASN A 168 -0.23 17.69 -6.40
CA ASN A 168 0.09 18.59 -5.31
C ASN A 168 -1.05 19.59 -5.15
N GLU A 169 -2.11 19.19 -4.46
CA GLU A 169 -3.33 20.01 -4.37
C GLU A 169 -3.88 20.07 -2.95
N ILE A 170 -4.51 21.22 -2.65
CA ILE A 170 -5.32 21.41 -1.46
C ILE A 170 -6.75 20.99 -1.80
N LEU A 171 -7.23 19.95 -1.13
CA LEU A 171 -8.59 19.45 -1.25
C LEU A 171 -9.41 19.82 -0.01
N GLY A 172 -10.69 20.10 -0.20
CA GLY A 172 -11.66 20.23 0.88
C GLY A 172 -13.08 19.93 0.42
N THR A 173 -14.01 19.80 1.37
CA THR A 173 -15.43 19.53 1.06
C THR A 173 -16.10 20.70 0.33
N GLU A 174 -15.54 21.90 0.47
CA GLU A 174 -15.92 23.13 -0.23
C GLU A 174 -14.69 23.71 -0.95
N SER A 175 -14.92 24.53 -1.98
CA SER A 175 -13.84 25.27 -2.65
C SER A 175 -13.53 26.56 -1.90
N ASP A 176 -12.26 26.92 -1.81
CA ASP A 176 -11.80 28.19 -1.24
C ASP A 176 -10.73 28.77 -2.17
N GLU A 177 -11.05 29.88 -2.85
CA GLU A 177 -10.15 30.49 -3.82
C GLU A 177 -8.93 31.15 -3.16
N ASP A 178 -9.08 31.69 -1.94
CA ASP A 178 -8.00 32.37 -1.22
C ASP A 178 -6.93 31.36 -0.76
N LEU A 179 -7.35 30.13 -0.45
CA LEU A 179 -6.47 29.02 -0.11
C LEU A 179 -6.03 28.20 -1.33
N GLY A 180 -6.59 28.45 -2.52
CA GLY A 180 -6.38 27.59 -3.70
C GLY A 180 -6.96 26.18 -3.52
N GLN A 181 -7.94 26.01 -2.63
CA GLN A 181 -8.57 24.75 -2.31
C GLN A 181 -9.64 24.38 -3.34
N VAL A 182 -9.59 23.13 -3.83
CA VAL A 182 -10.59 22.57 -4.75
C VAL A 182 -11.32 21.40 -4.11
N THR A 183 -12.49 21.03 -4.66
CA THR A 183 -13.28 19.91 -4.09
C THR A 183 -12.86 18.55 -4.62
N HIS A 184 -12.16 18.53 -5.75
CA HIS A 184 -11.72 17.30 -6.39
C HIS A 184 -10.62 17.52 -7.43
N ILE A 185 -9.91 16.44 -7.73
CA ILE A 185 -8.98 16.32 -8.87
C ILE A 185 -9.35 15.13 -9.74
N THR A 186 -8.86 15.11 -10.97
CA THR A 186 -8.93 13.92 -11.84
C THR A 186 -7.52 13.53 -12.27
N THR A 187 -7.13 12.28 -12.03
CA THR A 187 -5.75 11.83 -12.23
C THR A 187 -5.67 10.35 -12.59
N ASP A 188 -4.57 9.97 -13.25
CA ASP A 188 -4.22 8.59 -13.59
C ASP A 188 -3.31 7.99 -12.50
N LEU A 189 -3.83 6.98 -11.80
CA LEU A 189 -3.08 6.30 -10.75
C LEU A 189 -2.35 5.08 -11.30
N THR A 190 -1.02 5.13 -11.29
CA THR A 190 -0.15 4.07 -11.83
C THR A 190 0.41 3.16 -10.74
N LYS A 191 0.72 1.89 -11.06
CA LYS A 191 1.18 0.93 -10.04
C LYS A 191 2.49 1.39 -9.39
N LYS A 192 2.58 1.21 -8.06
CA LYS A 192 3.71 1.58 -7.17
C LYS A 192 3.77 3.05 -6.77
N GLN A 193 3.02 3.94 -7.43
CA GLN A 193 2.80 5.30 -6.97
C GLN A 193 2.26 5.28 -5.53
N VAL A 194 2.72 6.22 -4.71
CA VAL A 194 2.20 6.43 -3.36
C VAL A 194 1.36 7.70 -3.39
N ILE A 195 0.12 7.60 -2.93
CA ILE A 195 -0.75 8.75 -2.68
C ILE A 195 -0.68 9.05 -1.20
N SER A 196 -0.29 10.26 -0.85
CA SER A 196 -0.18 10.73 0.52
C SER A 196 -1.19 11.85 0.73
N THR A 197 -1.97 11.76 1.80
CA THR A 197 -2.95 12.78 2.14
C THR A 197 -3.04 12.96 3.64
N ASP A 198 -3.23 14.21 4.06
CA ASP A 198 -3.53 14.60 5.43
C ASP A 198 -5.01 14.98 5.60
N LEU A 199 -5.86 14.78 4.59
CA LEU A 199 -7.31 14.91 4.72
C LEU A 199 -7.88 13.78 5.59
N GLN A 200 -8.86 14.12 6.41
CA GLN A 200 -9.58 13.15 7.24
C GLN A 200 -10.21 12.04 6.38
N GLN A 201 -10.85 12.37 5.26
CA GLN A 201 -11.37 11.36 4.34
C GLN A 201 -11.49 11.81 2.88
N ILE A 202 -11.07 10.94 1.95
CA ILE A 202 -11.24 11.11 0.50
C ILE A 202 -11.95 9.92 -0.15
N GLN A 203 -12.64 10.19 -1.27
CA GLN A 203 -13.29 9.20 -2.13
C GLN A 203 -12.66 9.18 -3.51
N LEU A 204 -12.37 7.97 -4.00
CA LEU A 204 -11.94 7.69 -5.36
C LEU A 204 -13.13 7.13 -6.13
N THR A 205 -13.57 7.87 -7.14
CA THR A 205 -14.61 7.43 -8.09
C THR A 205 -13.92 7.12 -9.41
N LYS A 206 -14.07 5.89 -9.88
CA LYS A 206 -13.40 5.45 -11.10
C LYS A 206 -14.04 6.14 -12.31
N GLU A 207 -13.21 6.80 -13.11
CA GLU A 207 -13.64 7.38 -14.38
C GLU A 207 -13.83 6.29 -15.43
N LYS A 208 -14.80 6.48 -16.33
CA LYS A 208 -15.13 5.53 -17.40
C LYS A 208 -14.21 5.68 -18.60
#